data_AF-A0A7V4AU98-F1
#
_entry.id   AF-A0A7V4AU98-F1
#
_cell.length_a   1.000
_cell.length_b   1.000
_cell.length_c   1.000
_cell.angle_alpha   90.00
_cell.angle_beta   90.00
_cell.angle_gamma   90.00
#
_symmetry.space_group_name_H-M   'P 1'
#
loop_
_entity.id
_entity.type
_entity.pdbx_description
1 polymer ?
#
loop_
_entity_poly.entity_id
_entity_poly.type
_entity_poly.pdbx_seq_one_letter_code
_entity_poly.pdbx_strand_id
1 'polypeptide(L)'
;METRQAEWKYLVARPHAWRRQLFVKGRRFSAFTVWLDMTTNDLTPEETAQNWDLPLEAVREIILYCEQNMDLLRMEAEEERHRLLASGQSVDPASTA
;
A
#
# COMPACT_ATOMS: atom_id res chain seq x y z
N MET A 1 -21.50 8.69 3.18
CA MET A 1 -21.16 7.95 1.95
C MET A 1 -20.74 6.56 2.38
N GLU A 2 -21.58 5.57 2.10
CA GLU A 2 -21.34 4.15 2.40
C GLU A 2 -20.18 3.69 1.51
N THR A 3 -18.94 3.70 2.02
CA THR A 3 -17.87 2.96 1.37
C THR A 3 -18.30 1.50 1.43
N ARG A 4 -18.75 0.95 0.30
CA ARG A 4 -18.89 -0.49 0.11
C ARG A 4 -17.58 -1.10 0.58
N GLN A 5 -17.55 -1.60 1.82
CA GLN A 5 -16.42 -2.35 2.33
C GLN A 5 -16.47 -3.62 1.49
N ALA A 6 -15.76 -3.63 0.36
CA ALA A 6 -15.45 -4.88 -0.29
C ALA A 6 -14.91 -5.78 0.82
N GLU A 7 -15.52 -6.94 1.00
CA GLU A 7 -15.11 -7.94 1.99
C GLU A 7 -13.75 -8.47 1.55
N TRP A 8 -12.70 -7.70 1.85
CA TRP A 8 -11.35 -8.08 1.51
C TRP A 8 -10.95 -9.25 2.41
N LYS A 9 -10.63 -10.39 1.79
CA LYS A 9 -10.32 -11.63 2.49
C LYS A 9 -8.95 -11.56 3.14
N TYR A 10 -7.99 -10.87 2.53
CA TYR A 10 -6.60 -10.74 2.95
C TYR A 10 -6.23 -9.33 3.40
N LEU A 11 -7.08 -8.32 3.13
CA LEU A 11 -6.83 -6.94 3.56
C LEU A 11 -7.69 -6.54 4.77
N VAL A 12 -7.13 -5.71 5.64
CA VAL A 12 -7.81 -5.22 6.85
C VAL A 12 -7.47 -3.77 7.12
N ALA A 13 -8.48 -3.00 7.52
CA ALA A 13 -8.28 -1.64 7.99
C ALA A 13 -7.65 -1.68 9.39
N ARG A 14 -6.70 -0.78 9.65
CA ARG A 14 -6.13 -0.61 10.99
C ARG A 14 -6.42 0.79 11.50
N PRO A 15 -6.69 0.97 12.80
CA PRO A 15 -6.83 2.30 13.37
C PRO A 15 -5.51 3.04 13.20
N HIS A 16 -5.54 4.13 12.43
CA HIS A 16 -4.43 5.05 12.27
C HIS A 16 -4.96 6.48 12.31
N ALA A 17 -4.18 7.41 12.88
CA ALA A 17 -4.63 8.78 13.11
C ALA A 17 -5.02 9.53 11.82
N TRP A 18 -4.48 9.11 10.68
CA TRP A 18 -4.74 9.75 9.39
C TRP A 18 -4.66 8.81 8.19
N ARG A 19 -4.13 7.58 8.36
CA ARG A 19 -3.98 6.64 7.24
C ARG A 19 -5.21 5.75 7.12
N ARG A 20 -5.60 5.49 5.88
CA ARG A 20 -6.77 4.72 5.50
C ARG A 20 -6.40 3.52 4.62
N GLN A 21 -5.14 3.41 4.19
CA GLN A 21 -4.63 2.23 3.48
C GLN A 21 -4.94 0.94 4.24
N LEU A 22 -5.32 -0.10 3.48
CA LEU A 22 -5.50 -1.42 4.05
C LEU A 22 -4.17 -2.14 4.21
N PHE A 23 -4.09 -2.95 5.25
CA PHE A 23 -2.94 -3.78 5.60
C PHE A 23 -3.19 -5.23 5.25
N VAL A 24 -2.13 -5.96 4.90
CA VAL A 24 -2.23 -7.41 4.74
C VAL A 24 -2.47 -8.04 6.12
N LYS A 25 -3.52 -8.86 6.24
CA LYS A 25 -3.90 -9.54 7.49
C LYS A 25 -2.72 -10.36 8.01
N GLY A 26 -2.44 -10.24 9.31
CA GLY A 26 -1.32 -10.93 9.95
C GLY A 26 0.08 -10.41 9.59
N ARG A 27 0.20 -9.38 8.73
CA ARG A 27 1.49 -8.80 8.33
C ARG A 27 1.63 -7.35 8.83
N ARG A 28 2.83 -6.77 8.76
CA ARG A 28 3.09 -5.38 9.24
C ARG A 28 3.03 -4.33 8.13
N PHE A 29 3.00 -4.75 6.88
CA PHE A 29 3.03 -3.90 5.69
C PHE A 29 1.63 -3.66 5.10
N SER A 30 1.49 -2.57 4.34
CA SER A 30 0.24 -2.24 3.64
C SER A 30 0.14 -3.00 2.31
N ALA A 31 -1.08 -3.06 1.76
CA ALA A 31 -1.28 -3.55 0.39
C ALA A 31 -0.45 -2.75 -0.62
N PHE A 32 -0.36 -1.44 -0.43
CA PHE A 32 0.39 -0.55 -1.31
C PHE A 32 1.88 -0.85 -1.32
N THR A 33 2.49 -1.23 -0.19
CA THR A 33 3.91 -1.61 -0.15
C THR A 33 4.21 -2.79 -1.08
N VAL A 34 3.36 -3.83 -1.07
CA VAL A 34 3.52 -5.01 -1.92
C VAL A 34 3.31 -4.66 -3.40
N TRP A 35 2.28 -3.87 -3.69
CA TRP A 35 2.00 -3.43 -5.06
C TRP A 35 3.11 -2.53 -5.63
N LEU A 36 3.62 -1.59 -4.83
CA LEU A 36 4.71 -0.72 -5.22
C LEU A 36 5.98 -1.52 -5.53
N ASP A 37 6.34 -2.48 -4.69
CA ASP A 37 7.48 -3.37 -4.92
C ASP A 37 7.30 -4.19 -6.20
N MET A 38 6.13 -4.79 -6.40
CA MET A 38 5.78 -5.53 -7.62
C MET A 38 5.96 -4.68 -8.87
N THR A 39 5.41 -3.47 -8.89
CA THR A 39 5.49 -2.55 -10.05
C THR A 39 6.89 -1.98 -10.27
N THR A 40 7.65 -1.76 -9.21
CA THR A 40 9.00 -1.18 -9.27
C THR A 40 10.03 -2.20 -9.78
N ASN A 41 9.82 -3.49 -9.47
CA ASN A 41 10.70 -4.58 -9.87
C ASN A 41 10.14 -5.39 -11.06
N ASP A 42 9.06 -4.91 -11.70
CA ASP A 42 8.37 -5.60 -12.81
C ASP A 42 8.04 -7.08 -12.52
N LEU A 43 7.70 -7.39 -11.26
CA LEU A 43 7.42 -8.76 -10.83
C LEU A 43 6.04 -9.22 -11.32
N THR A 44 5.94 -10.50 -11.66
CA THR A 44 4.64 -11.12 -11.87
C THR A 44 3.89 -11.31 -10.53
N PRO A 45 2.56 -11.50 -10.55
CA PRO A 45 1.80 -11.81 -9.33
C PRO A 45 2.30 -13.08 -8.63
N GLU A 46 2.80 -14.06 -9.39
CA GLU A 46 3.32 -15.33 -8.88
C GLU A 46 4.69 -15.16 -8.21
N GLU A 47 5.58 -14.37 -8.80
CA GLU A 47 6.87 -14.01 -8.17
C GLU A 47 6.67 -13.14 -6.94
N THR A 48 5.75 -12.19 -7.00
CA THR A 48 5.39 -11.35 -5.84
C THR A 48 4.87 -12.21 -4.69
N ALA A 49 4.02 -13.19 -4.98
CA ALA A 49 3.51 -14.13 -3.98
C ALA A 49 4.64 -14.91 -3.31
N GLN A 50 5.63 -15.38 -4.09
CA GLN A 50 6.80 -16.08 -3.56
C GLN A 50 7.71 -15.14 -2.74
N ASN A 51 8.05 -13.97 -3.27
CA ASN A 51 8.94 -13.01 -2.62
C ASN A 51 8.40 -12.50 -1.29
N TRP A 52 7.09 -12.25 -1.23
CA TRP A 52 6.43 -11.72 -0.03
C TRP A 52 5.88 -12.80 0.91
N ASP A 53 6.05 -14.09 0.57
CA ASP A 53 5.48 -15.22 1.29
C ASP A 53 3.94 -15.04 1.47
N LEU A 54 3.25 -14.75 0.37
CA LEU A 54 1.81 -14.50 0.33
C LEU A 54 1.08 -15.50 -0.55
N PRO A 55 -0.17 -15.86 -0.24
CA PRO A 55 -1.02 -16.58 -1.18
C PRO A 55 -1.20 -15.77 -2.47
N LEU A 56 -1.21 -16.43 -3.63
CA LEU A 56 -1.45 -15.78 -4.91
C LEU A 56 -2.79 -15.01 -4.95
N GLU A 57 -3.83 -15.54 -4.30
CA GLU A 57 -5.11 -14.85 -4.14
C GLU A 57 -4.96 -13.51 -3.39
N ALA A 58 -4.09 -13.44 -2.39
CA ALA A 58 -3.84 -12.21 -1.63
C ALA A 58 -3.16 -11.16 -2.51
N VAL A 59 -2.21 -11.56 -3.36
CA VAL A 59 -1.56 -10.64 -4.31
C VAL A 59 -2.55 -10.09 -5.33
N ARG A 60 -3.43 -10.94 -5.87
CA ARG A 60 -4.50 -10.50 -6.78
C ARG A 60 -5.45 -9.52 -6.10
N GLU A 61 -5.82 -9.77 -4.85
CA GLU A 61 -6.64 -8.87 -4.04
C GLU A 61 -5.94 -7.52 -3.79
N ILE A 62 -4.63 -7.54 -3.51
CA ILE A 62 -3.79 -6.35 -3.35
C ILE A 62 -3.78 -5.50 -4.62
N ILE A 63 -3.56 -6.12 -5.78
CA ILE A 63 -3.57 -5.44 -7.08
C ILE A 63 -4.92 -4.75 -7.29
N LEU A 64 -6.01 -5.51 -7.14
CA LEU A 64 -7.37 -5.00 -7.30
C LEU A 64 -7.68 -3.85 -6.35
N TYR A 65 -7.25 -3.95 -5.09
CA TYR A 65 -7.40 -2.88 -4.11
C TYR A 65 -6.64 -1.62 -4.53
N CYS A 66 -5.38 -1.76 -4.95
CA CYS A 66 -4.56 -0.61 -5.32
C CYS A 66 -5.12 0.09 -6.56
N GLU A 67 -5.49 -0.66 -7.60
CA GLU A 67 -6.10 -0.12 -8.82
C GLU A 67 -7.39 0.66 -8.54
N GLN A 68 -8.26 0.15 -7.65
CA GLN A 68 -9.51 0.83 -7.28
C GLN A 68 -9.32 2.05 -6.38
N ASN A 69 -8.20 2.14 -5.66
CA ASN A 69 -7.97 3.15 -4.62
C ASN A 69 -6.77 4.06 -4.92
N MET A 70 -6.30 4.13 -6.17
CA MET A 70 -5.15 4.95 -6.57
C MET A 70 -5.23 6.40 -6.09
N ASP A 71 -6.43 7.00 -6.12
CA ASP A 71 -6.64 8.39 -5.68
C ASP A 71 -6.40 8.56 -4.16
N LEU A 72 -6.89 7.60 -3.37
CA LEU A 72 -6.62 7.54 -1.92
C LEU A 72 -5.13 7.37 -1.65
N LEU A 73 -4.47 6.45 -2.37
CA LEU A 73 -3.04 6.16 -2.21
C LEU A 73 -2.18 7.40 -2.51
N ARG A 74 -2.53 8.16 -3.55
CA ARG A 74 -1.86 9.43 -3.90
C ARG A 74 -2.06 10.48 -2.81
N MET A 75 -3.29 10.69 -2.37
CA MET A 75 -3.60 11.65 -1.30
C MET A 75 -2.85 11.32 -0.01
N GLU A 76 -2.76 10.05 0.36
CA GLU A 76 -2.01 9.62 1.55
C GLU A 76 -0.50 9.80 1.39
N ALA A 77 0.06 9.58 0.20
CA ALA A 77 1.46 9.84 -0.08
C ALA A 77 1.78 11.34 -0.01
N GLU A 78 0.90 12.20 -0.52
CA GLU A 78 1.05 13.66 -0.42
C GLU A 78 1.00 14.12 1.04
N GLU A 79 0.03 13.65 1.82
CA GLU A 79 -0.08 13.91 3.26
C GLU A 79 1.15 13.40 4.04
N GLU A 80 1.69 12.23 3.70
CA GLU A 80 2.95 11.74 4.28
C GLU A 80 4.09 12.73 4.05
N ARG A 81 4.24 13.21 2.80
CA ARG A 81 5.28 14.18 2.42
C ARG A 81 5.11 15.50 3.17
N HIS A 82 3.88 16.01 3.29
CA HIS A 82 3.60 17.23 4.05
C HIS A 82 3.96 17.08 5.52
N ARG A 83 3.62 15.96 6.15
CA ARG A 83 3.96 15.69 7.56
C ARG A 83 5.45 15.56 7.79
N LEU A 84 6.17 14.89 6.90
CA LEU A 84 7.64 14.77 6.98
C LEU A 84 8.30 16.15 6.89
N LEU A 85 7.92 16.97 5.90
CA LEU A 85 8.39 18.35 5.75
C LEU A 85 8.09 19.21 6.99
N ALA A 86 6.86 19.13 7.52
CA ALA A 86 6.44 19.88 8.70
C ALA A 86 7.17 19.44 9.98
N SER A 87 7.59 18.18 10.07
CA SER A 87 8.39 17.66 11.19
C SER A 87 9.88 18.05 11.13
N GLY A 88 10.30 18.78 10.09
CA GLY A 88 11.70 19.16 9.88
C GLY A 88 12.58 18.03 9.34
N GLN A 89 12.00 16.89 8.95
CA GLN A 89 12.70 15.87 8.17
C GLN A 89 12.72 16.31 6.70
N SER A 90 13.91 16.57 6.17
CA SER A 90 14.11 16.79 4.74
C SER A 90 13.66 15.55 3.97
N VAL A 91 12.50 15.62 3.30
CA VAL A 91 12.18 14.67 2.23
C VAL A 91 12.96 15.09 1.00
N ASP A 92 14.20 14.63 0.92
CA ASP A 92 14.95 14.80 -0.32
C ASP A 92 14.30 13.91 -1.40
N PRO A 93 13.75 14.46 -2.49
CA PRO A 93 13.18 13.65 -3.56
C PRO A 93 14.26 12.93 -4.39
N ALA A 94 15.55 13.07 -4.05
CA ALA A 94 16.67 12.48 -4.76
C ALA A 94 17.87 12.25 -3.83
N SER A 95 17.75 11.35 -2.85
CA SER A 95 18.98 10.74 -2.29
C SER A 95 19.48 9.68 -3.26
N THR A 96 20.04 10.15 -4.36
CA THR A 96 20.77 9.40 -5.40
C THR A 96 22.23 9.25 -4.98
N ALA A 97 22.75 8.01 -5.07
CA ALA A 97 24.14 7.74 -5.46
C ALA A 97 24.20 6.36 -6.13
#